data_AF-A0A2E2QW34-F1
#
_entry.id   AF-A0A2E2QW34-F1
#
_cell.length_a   1.000
_cell.length_b   1.000
_cell.length_c   1.000
_cell.angle_alpha   90.00
_cell.angle_beta   90.00
_cell.angle_gamma   90.00
#
_symmetry.space_group_name_H-M   'P 1'
#
loop_
_entity.id
_entity.type
_entity.pdbx_description
1 polymer ?
#
loop_
_entity_poly.entity_id
_entity_poly.type
_entity_poly.pdbx_seq_one_letter_code
_entity_poly.pdbx_strand_id
1 'polypeptide(L)' 'MSKIFKYFFFFFFLIFFVFFSLANKYHVKLNFFPFPYVLDIQLYLLILFIFALGFMFGVFFIILRKILK' A
#
# COMPACT_ATOMS: atom_id res chain seq x y z
N MET A 1 11.05 21.87 2.53
CA MET A 1 9.87 21.58 3.37
C MET A 1 10.21 21.81 4.83
N SER A 2 9.54 22.75 5.50
CA SER A 2 9.67 22.93 6.96
C SER A 2 9.35 21.61 7.69
N LYS A 3 10.04 21.31 8.79
CA LYS A 3 9.80 20.10 9.60
C LYS A 3 8.32 19.99 10.01
N ILE A 4 7.68 21.12 10.29
CA ILE A 4 6.25 21.23 10.61
C ILE A 4 5.37 20.69 9.48
N PHE A 5 5.68 21.01 8.23
CA PHE A 5 4.92 20.54 7.08
C PHE A 5 5.00 19.02 6.92
N LYS A 6 6.17 18.41 7.22
CA LYS A 6 6.33 16.95 7.18
C LYS A 6 5.45 16.26 8.23
N TYR A 7 5.43 16.78 9.46
CA TYR A 7 4.59 16.23 10.53
C TYR A 7 3.09 16.39 10.23
N PHE A 8 2.68 17.55 9.70
CA PHE A 8 1.30 17.77 9.28
C PHE A 8 0.85 16.77 8.22
N PHE A 9 1.65 16.60 7.17
CA PHE A 9 1.34 15.65 6.11
C PHE A 9 1.31 14.21 6.62
N PHE A 10 2.28 13.82 7.46
CA PHE A 10 2.28 12.50 8.09
C PHE A 10 1.01 12.25 8.91
N PHE A 11 0.61 13.22 9.73
CA PHE A 11 -0.60 13.12 10.55
C PHE A 11 -1.88 13.04 9.71
N PHE A 12 -1.97 13.83 8.63
CA PHE A 12 -3.08 13.77 7.68
C PHE A 12 -3.21 12.36 7.05
N PHE A 13 -2.10 11.78 6.59
CA PHE A 13 -2.10 10.42 6.05
C PHE A 13 -2.46 9.38 7.11
N LEU A 14 -1.96 9.53 8.33
CA LEU A 14 -2.27 8.62 9.42
C LEU A 14 -3.78 8.60 9.71
N ILE A 15 -4.41 9.77 9.82
CA ILE A 15 -5.87 9.89 10.00
C ILE A 15 -6.60 9.23 8.82
N PHE A 16 -6.21 9.57 7.59
CA PHE A 16 -6.81 9.00 6.39
C PHE A 16 -6.78 7.47 6.41
N PHE A 17 -5.63 6.86 6.73
CA PHE A 17 -5.50 5.40 6.78
C PHE A 17 -6.34 4.75 7.88
N VAL A 18 -6.47 5.41 9.04
CA VAL A 18 -7.34 4.93 10.12
C VAL A 18 -8.80 4.89 9.66
N PHE A 19 -9.31 5.98 9.10
CA PHE A 19 -10.69 6.02 8.58
C PHE A 19 -10.89 5.04 7.42
N PHE A 20 -9.92 4.93 6.52
CA PHE A 20 -9.94 3.99 5.42
C PHE A 20 -10.05 2.54 5.91
N SER A 21 -9.24 2.15 6.92
CA SER A 21 -9.29 0.82 7.52
C SER A 21 -10.65 0.55 8.19
N LEU A 22 -11.17 1.54 8.92
CA LEU A 22 -12.47 1.41 9.60
C LEU A 22 -13.64 1.28 8.62
N ALA A 23 -13.58 1.96 7.48
CA ALA A 23 -14.62 1.91 6.45
C ALA A 23 -14.56 0.61 5.62
N ASN A 24 -13.38 -0.02 5.49
CA ASN A 24 -13.14 -1.16 4.60
C ASN A 24 -12.81 -2.45 5.37
N LYS A 25 -13.61 -2.77 6.39
CA LYS A 25 -13.46 -3.99 7.21
C LYS A 25 -13.90 -5.28 6.51
N TYR A 26 -14.41 -5.18 5.28
CA TYR A 26 -14.88 -6.33 4.51
C TYR A 26 -13.75 -7.33 4.28
N HIS A 27 -14.08 -8.61 4.43
CA HIS A 27 -13.20 -9.71 4.11
C HIS A 27 -13.28 -10.04 2.62
N VAL A 28 -12.13 -10.30 2.01
CA VAL A 28 -12.02 -10.75 0.63
C VAL A 28 -11.23 -12.04 0.55
N LYS A 29 -11.69 -12.95 -0.32
CA LYS A 29 -11.03 -14.21 -0.59
C LYS A 29 -10.17 -14.06 -1.84
N LEU A 30 -8.86 -14.22 -1.66
CA LEU A 30 -7.88 -14.23 -2.73
C LEU A 30 -7.60 -15.67 -3.14
N ASN A 31 -7.97 -16.00 -4.38
CA ASN A 31 -7.68 -17.29 -4.97
C ASN A 31 -6.40 -17.18 -5.81
N PHE A 32 -5.38 -17.97 -5.45
CA PHE A 32 -4.09 -17.95 -6.13
C PHE A 32 -4.02 -18.93 -7.31
N PHE A 33 -4.88 -18.74 -8.32
CA PHE A 33 -4.88 -19.61 -9.50
C PHE A 33 -3.50 -19.63 -10.20
N PRO A 34 -2.98 -20.81 -10.61
CA PRO A 34 -3.61 -22.13 -10.62
C PRO A 34 -3.48 -22.94 -9.32
N PHE A 35 -2.83 -22.40 -8.30
CA PHE A 35 -2.64 -23.08 -7.04
C PHE A 35 -3.95 -23.13 -6.21
N PRO A 36 -4.23 -24.22 -5.49
CA PRO A 36 -5.43 -24.38 -4.67
C PRO A 36 -5.31 -23.66 -3.32
N TYR A 37 -4.60 -22.53 -3.27
CA TYR A 37 -4.47 -21.72 -2.06
C TYR A 37 -5.51 -20.59 -2.09
N VAL A 38 -6.26 -20.49 -1.00
CA VAL A 38 -7.24 -19.43 -0.77
C VAL A 38 -6.83 -18.69 0.49
N LEU A 39 -6.67 -17.38 0.37
CA LEU A 39 -6.30 -16.52 1.49
C LEU A 39 -7.45 -15.55 1.77
N ASP A 40 -7.97 -15.60 2.99
CA ASP A 40 -8.98 -14.66 3.46
C ASP A 40 -8.28 -13.51 4.19
N ILE A 41 -8.44 -12.28 3.69
CA ILE A 41 -7.81 -11.09 4.24
C ILE A 41 -8.78 -9.93 4.24
N GLN A 42 -8.58 -8.98 5.16
CA GLN A 42 -9.32 -7.73 5.17
C GLN A 42 -8.95 -6.88 3.96
N LEU A 43 -9.96 -6.34 3.27
CA LEU A 43 -9.83 -5.59 2.03
C LEU A 43 -8.83 -4.42 2.17
N TYR A 44 -8.88 -3.69 3.27
CA TYR A 44 -7.95 -2.57 3.47
C TYR A 44 -6.49 -3.03 3.50
N LEU A 45 -6.17 -4.21 4.07
CA LEU A 45 -4.81 -4.74 4.09
C LEU A 45 -4.33 -5.06 2.67
N LEU A 46 -5.20 -5.67 1.86
CA LEU A 46 -4.90 -5.95 0.46
C LEU A 46 -4.62 -4.66 -0.33
N ILE A 47 -5.45 -3.64 -0.17
CA ILE A 47 -5.28 -2.36 -0.87
C ILE A 47 -3.98 -1.68 -0.44
N LEU A 48 -3.69 -1.63 0.87
CA LEU A 48 -2.42 -1.10 1.38
C LEU A 48 -1.22 -1.84 0.81
N PHE A 49 -1.30 -3.18 0.74
CA PHE A 49 -0.24 -4.01 0.18
C PHE A 49 -0.01 -3.72 -1.31
N ILE A 50 -1.07 -3.61 -2.11
CA ILE A 50 -0.96 -3.26 -3.54
C ILE A 50 -0.31 -1.88 -3.73
N PHE A 51 -0.72 -0.88 -2.95
CA PHE A 51 -0.10 0.45 -3.00
C PHE A 51 1.39 0.41 -2.63
N ALA A 52 1.74 -0.33 -1.57
CA ALA A 52 3.13 -0.51 -1.16
C ALA A 52 3.96 -1.17 -2.27
N LEU A 53 3.45 -2.24 -2.89
CA LEU A 53 4.11 -2.89 -4.03
C LEU A 53 4.29 -1.94 -5.22
N GLY A 54 3.25 -1.19 -5.59
CA GLY A 54 3.33 -0.20 -6.67
C GLY A 54 4.39 0.86 -6.41
N PHE A 55 4.48 1.35 -5.17
CA PHE A 55 5.54 2.28 -4.77
C PHE A 55 6.93 1.64 -4.83
N MET A 56 7.09 0.42 -4.32
CA MET A 56 8.36 -0.32 -4.39
C MET A 56 8.81 -0.55 -5.83
N PHE A 57 7.92 -0.96 -6.74
CA PHE A 57 8.22 -1.10 -8.16
C PHE A 57 8.59 0.24 -8.81
N GLY A 58 7.88 1.32 -8.49
CA GLY A 58 8.24 2.66 -8.96
C GLY A 58 9.66 3.06 -8.55
N VAL A 59 10.02 2.84 -7.29
CA VAL A 59 11.39 3.09 -6.79
C VAL A 59 12.39 2.18 -7.50
N PHE A 60 12.08 0.89 -7.65
CA PHE A 60 12.92 -0.07 -8.36
C PHE A 60 13.22 0.38 -9.78
N PHE A 61 12.21 0.82 -10.55
CA PHE A 61 12.41 1.33 -11.91
C PHE A 61 13.25 2.61 -11.97
N ILE A 62 13.10 3.51 -11.00
CA ILE A 62 13.93 4.72 -10.91
C ILE A 62 15.40 4.34 -10.68
N ILE A 63 15.66 3.41 -9.77
CA ILE A 63 17.01 2.92 -9.48
C ILE A 63 17.59 2.21 -10.71
N LEU A 64 16.83 1.31 -11.33
CA LEU A 64 17.24 0.58 -12.52
C LEU A 64 17.59 1.53 -13.67
N ARG A 65 16.77 2.57 -13.90
CA ARG A 65 17.04 3.62 -14.89
C ARG A 65 18.35 4.37 -14.60
N LYS A 66 18.70 4.58 -13.33
CA LYS A 66 19.93 5.25 -12.93
C LYS A 66 21.17 4.37 -13.13
N ILE A 67 21.03 3.05 -13.02
CA ILE A 67 22.12 2.09 -13.23
C ILE A 67 22.38 1.84 -14.73
N LEU A 68 21.33 1.83 -15.55
CA LEU A 68 21.42 1.61 -17.00
C LEU A 68 21.85 2.86 -17.80
N LYS A 69 21.97 4.02 -17.16
CA LYS A 69 22.44 5.27 -17.74
C LYS A 69 23.88 5.53 -17.32
#